data_AF-A0A820I3R4-F1
#
_entry.id   AF-A0A820I3R4-F1
#
_cell.length_a   1.000
_cell.length_b   1.000
_cell.length_c   1.000
_cell.angle_alpha   90.00
_cell.angle_beta   90.00
_cell.angle_gamma   90.00
#
_symmetry.space_group_name_H-M   'P 1'
#
loop_
_entity.id
_entity.type
_entity.pdbx_description
1 polymer ?
#
loop_
_entity_poly.entity_id
_entity_poly.type
_entity_poly.pdbx_seq_one_letter_code
_entity_poly.pdbx_strand_id
1 'polypeptide(L)' 'DPTLMIVTWVTLNEVNDFIVEYGQFDMFNKREIGSISIFQDSGSEKRHEYIHRVIL' A
#
# COMPACT_ATOMS: atom_id res chain seq x y z
N ASP A 1 15.14 -7.67 9.17
CA ASP A 1 15.95 -8.37 8.16
C ASP A 1 16.32 -7.35 7.09
N PRO A 2 17.61 -7.12 6.79
CA PRO A 2 18.03 -6.16 5.77
C PRO A 2 17.60 -6.54 4.34
N THR A 3 17.11 -7.76 4.12
CA THR A 3 16.56 -8.17 2.82
C THR A 3 15.11 -7.75 2.61
N LEU A 4 14.48 -7.11 3.60
CA LEU A 4 13.07 -6.73 3.55
C LEU A 4 12.87 -5.22 3.46
N MET A 5 11.85 -4.81 2.71
CA MET A 5 11.39 -3.42 2.64
C MET A 5 9.88 -3.34 2.84
N ILE A 6 9.42 -2.35 3.61
CA ILE A 6 7.98 -2.09 3.75
C ILE A 6 7.63 -0.86 2.92
N VAL A 7 6.80 -1.05 1.90
CA VAL A 7 6.21 0.03 1.12
C VAL A 7 4.83 0.35 1.70
N THR A 8 4.62 1.62 2.06
CA THR A 8 3.36 2.10 2.63
C THR A 8 2.86 3.30 1.84
N TRP A 9 1.58 3.28 1.47
CA TRP A 9 0.90 4.42 0.86
C TRP A 9 -0.55 4.47 1.31
N VAL A 10 -1.23 5.58 1.00
CA VAL A 10 -2.63 5.82 1.35
C VAL A 10 -3.41 6.17 0.09
N THR A 11 -4.61 5.60 -0.05
CA THR A 11 -5.62 6.08 -1.00
C THR A 11 -6.80 6.66 -0.23
N LEU A 12 -7.48 7.65 -0.82
CA LEU A 12 -8.66 8.28 -0.24
C LEU A 12 -9.98 7.60 -0.66
N ASN A 13 -9.89 6.70 -1.63
CA ASN A 13 -10.99 5.84 -2.08
C ASN A 13 -10.55 4.38 -1.98
N GLU A 14 -11.55 3.49 -1.87
CA GLU A 14 -11.33 2.05 -1.92
C GLU A 14 -10.77 1.67 -3.29
N VAL A 15 -9.71 0.86 -3.28
CA VAL A 15 -9.11 0.27 -4.47
C VAL A 15 -8.95 -1.23 -4.22
N ASN A 16 -9.15 -2.03 -5.27
CA ASN A 16 -9.06 -3.48 -5.17
C ASN A 16 -7.62 -4.00 -5.16
N ASP A 17 -6.67 -3.15 -5.53
CA ASP A 17 -5.27 -3.52 -5.73
C ASP A 17 -4.38 -2.89 -4.65
N PHE A 18 -3.63 -3.76 -3.99
CA PHE A 18 -2.59 -3.43 -3.00
C PHE A 18 -1.28 -4.10 -3.42
N ILE A 19 -0.90 -3.87 -4.68
CA ILE A 19 0.22 -4.51 -5.37
C ILE A 19 1.36 -3.51 -5.51
N VAL A 20 2.58 -3.94 -5.19
CA VAL A 20 3.79 -3.20 -5.57
C VAL A 20 4.53 -4.02 -6.60
N GLU A 21 4.77 -3.40 -7.76
CA GLU A 21 5.68 -3.93 -8.76
C GLU A 21 7.06 -3.31 -8.56
N TYR A 22 8.11 -4.11 -8.73
CA TYR A 22 9.50 -3.69 -8.51
C TYR A 22 10.49 -4.54 -9.30
N GLY A 23 11.74 -4.08 -9.36
CA GLY A 23 12.84 -4.76 -10.05
C GLY A 23 14.05 -3.85 -10.17
N GLN A 24 15.07 -4.28 -10.92
CA GLN A 24 16.31 -3.52 -11.14
C GLN A 24 16.30 -2.88 -12.54
N PHE A 25 17.09 -1.83 -12.73
CA PHE A 25 17.29 -1.17 -14.04
C PHE A 25 15.97 -0.74 -14.70
N ASP A 26 15.10 -0.09 -13.92
CA ASP A 26 13.77 0.39 -14.33
C ASP A 26 12.82 -0.71 -14.84
N MET A 27 13.10 -1.98 -14.51
CA MET A 27 12.20 -3.09 -14.78
C MET A 27 11.22 -3.32 -13.61
N PHE A 28 9.96 -3.60 -13.95
CA PHE A 28 8.89 -3.96 -13.02
C PHE A 28 8.47 -5.42 -13.24
N ASN A 29 9.41 -6.35 -13.04
CA ASN A 29 9.22 -7.77 -13.36
C ASN A 29 8.94 -8.65 -12.13
N LYS A 30 8.91 -8.07 -10.94
CA LYS A 30 8.48 -8.71 -9.69
C LYS A 30 7.26 -7.98 -9.16
N ARG A 31 6.42 -8.70 -8.42
CA ARG A 31 5.26 -8.14 -7.73
C ARG A 31 5.08 -8.78 -6.37
N GLU A 32 4.71 -7.97 -5.40
CA GLU A 32 4.22 -8.45 -4.11
C GLU A 32 2.81 -7.92 -3.85
N ILE A 33 2.03 -8.70 -3.11
CA ILE A 33 0.67 -8.37 -2.72
C ILE A 33 0.69 -8.07 -1.22
N GLY A 34 0.20 -6.89 -0.87
CA GLY A 34 0.15 -6.42 0.50
C GLY A 34 -1.16 -6.71 1.21
N SER A 35 -1.43 -5.85 2.18
CA SER A 35 -2.67 -5.81 2.94
C SER A 35 -3.11 -4.37 3.14
N ILE A 36 -4.39 -4.20 3.48
CA ILE A 36 -5.02 -2.91 3.70
C ILE A 36 -5.56 -2.80 5.12
N SER A 37 -5.42 -1.63 5.72
CA SER A 37 -6.10 -1.25 6.95
C SER A 37 -6.84 0.06 6.75
N ILE A 38 -8.10 0.14 7.19
CA ILE A 38 -8.92 1.33 7.03
C ILE A 38 -8.84 2.17 8.30
N PHE A 39 -8.56 3.46 8.15
CA PHE A 39 -8.65 4.45 9.21
C PHE A 39 -9.83 5.38 8.93
N GLN A 40 -10.66 5.63 9.94
CA GLN A 40 -11.73 6.60 9.85
C GLN A 40 -11.39 7.78 10.75
N ASP A 41 -11.37 8.99 10.17
CA ASP A 41 -11.06 10.19 10.93
C ASP A 41 -12.22 10.62 11.84
N SER A 42 -11.90 11.45 12.84
CA SER A 42 -12.90 11.99 13.76
C SER A 42 -13.61 13.23 13.21
N GLY A 43 -13.32 13.66 11.98
CA GLY A 43 -13.91 14.84 11.35
C GLY A 43 -15.43 14.74 11.18
N SER A 44 -16.07 15.83 10.80
CA SER A 44 -17.51 15.85 10.51
C SER A 44 -17.87 14.99 9.30
N GLU A 45 -16.95 14.88 8.34
CA GLU A 45 -17.12 14.09 7.12
C GLU A 45 -16.79 12.60 7.29
N LYS A 46 -16.16 12.21 8.41
CA LYS A 46 -15.80 10.81 8.70
C LYS A 46 -15.05 10.15 7.54
N ARG A 47 -14.00 10.81 7.05
CA ARG A 47 -13.29 10.33 5.86
C ARG A 47 -12.62 8.99 6.17
N HIS A 48 -12.63 8.12 5.16
CA HIS A 48 -11.94 6.84 5.20
C HIS A 48 -10.61 6.96 4.46
N GLU A 49 -9.53 6.61 5.14
CA GLU A 49 -8.20 6.50 4.58
C GLU A 49 -7.81 5.03 4.51
N TYR A 50 -7.39 4.60 3.33
CA TYR A 50 -7.07 3.23 3.04
C TYR A 50 -5.56 3.07 3.05
N ILE A 51 -5.02 2.52 4.13
CA ILE A 51 -3.59 2.42 4.36
C ILE A 51 -3.12 1.06 3.85
N HIS A 52 -2.28 1.07 2.82
CA HIS A 52 -1.72 -0.11 2.17
C HIS A 52 -0.33 -0.40 2.72
N ARG A 53 -0.03 -1.67 3.01
CA ARG A 53 1.31 -2.12 3.41
C ARG A 53 1.71 -3.37 2.63
N VAL A 54 2.86 -3.28 1.95
CA VAL A 54 3.45 -4.40 1.19
C VAL A 54 4.86 -4.66 1.72
N ILE A 55 5.21 -5.92 1.93
CA ILE A 55 6.56 -6.37 2.27
C ILE A 55 7.20 -6.87 0.98
N LEU A 56 8.35 -6.29 0.60
CA LEU A 56 9.21 -6.73 -0.50
C LEU A 56 10.39 -7.55 0.05
#